data_AF-A0A7J4PDC0-F1
#
_entry.id   AF-A0A7J4PDC0-F1
#
_cell.length_a   1.000
_cell.length_b   1.000
_cell.length_c   1.000
_cell.angle_alpha   90.00
_cell.angle_beta   90.00
_cell.angle_gamma   90.00
#
_symmetry.space_group_name_H-M   'P 1'
#
loop_
_entity.id
_entity.type
_entity.pdbx_description
1 polymer ?
#
loop_
_entity_poly.entity_id
_entity_poly.type
_entity_poly.pdbx_seq_one_letter_code
_entity_poly.pdbx_strand_id
1 'polypeptide(L)'
;MITMKNNENPYETAQKQIDKGASYLPDVPPEIINKLKKPHRELTVNFPVRMDNGRLRIFTGHRVQHSFSSGPTKGGIRYHPNVNLDEIRALA
;
A
#
# COMPACT_ATOMS: atom_id res chain seq x y z
N MET A 1 -3.54 -4.03 32.78
CA MET A 1 -3.27 -2.79 32.04
C MET A 1 -2.79 -3.20 30.64
N ILE A 2 -3.71 -3.33 29.69
CA ILE A 2 -3.39 -3.81 28.33
C ILE A 2 -2.88 -2.62 27.54
N THR A 3 -1.60 -2.63 27.19
CA THR A 3 -0.92 -1.57 26.45
C THR A 3 -1.61 -1.33 25.11
N MET A 4 -1.98 -0.08 24.85
CA MET A 4 -2.49 0.41 23.57
C MET A 4 -1.58 -0.09 22.44
N LYS A 5 -2.14 -0.82 21.46
CA LYS A 5 -1.43 -1.22 20.24
C LYS A 5 -0.86 0.04 19.57
N ASN A 6 0.45 0.07 19.35
CA ASN A 6 1.11 1.10 18.55
C ASN A 6 0.33 1.28 17.24
N ASN A 7 -0.17 2.49 17.02
CA ASN A 7 -0.82 2.92 15.78
C ASN A 7 0.27 3.21 14.73
N GLU A 8 1.21 2.29 14.53
CA GLU A 8 2.28 2.45 13.54
C GLU A 8 1.69 2.25 12.15
N ASN A 9 1.91 3.25 11.29
CA ASN A 9 1.49 3.22 9.91
C ASN A 9 2.20 2.06 9.19
N PRO A 10 1.46 1.09 8.60
CA PRO A 10 2.06 -0.04 7.89
C PRO A 10 3.06 0.39 6.81
N TYR A 11 2.81 1.53 6.16
CA TYR A 11 3.66 2.05 5.10
C TYR A 11 4.99 2.57 5.63
N GLU A 12 4.98 3.24 6.78
CA GLU A 12 6.21 3.68 7.45
C GLU A 12 7.05 2.49 7.90
N THR A 13 6.40 1.46 8.44
CA THR A 13 7.09 0.21 8.81
C THR A 13 7.74 -0.45 7.59
N ALA A 14 7.07 -0.50 6.44
CA ALA A 14 7.65 -1.00 5.20
C ALA A 14 8.87 -0.18 4.75
N GLN A 15 8.80 1.15 4.84
CA GLN A 15 9.94 2.01 4.52
C GLN A 15 11.14 1.79 5.44
N LYS A 16 10.91 1.61 6.76
CA LYS A 16 11.97 1.25 7.71
C LYS A 16 12.66 -0.06 7.34
N GLN A 17 11.92 -1.05 6.81
CA GLN A 17 12.51 -2.30 6.35
C GLN A 17 13.37 -2.11 5.10
N ILE A 18 12.97 -1.23 4.17
CA ILE A 18 13.80 -0.86 3.01
C ILE A 18 15.11 -0.23 3.47
N ASP A 19 15.06 0.70 4.43
CA ASP A 19 16.26 1.34 5.00
C ASP A 19 17.19 0.32 5.67
N LYS A 20 16.62 -0.61 6.44
CA LYS A 20 17.37 -1.68 7.05
C LYS A 20 18.00 -2.61 6.02
N GLY A 21 17.30 -2.92 4.93
CA GLY A 21 17.86 -3.72 3.84
C GLY A 21 19.00 -3.00 3.11
N ALA A 22 18.84 -1.70 2.89
CA ALA A 22 19.84 -0.87 2.23
C ALA A 22 21.15 -0.73 3.02
N SER A 23 21.12 -0.81 4.35
CA SER A 23 22.33 -0.74 5.17
C SER A 23 23.31 -1.91 4.93
N TYR A 24 22.84 -3.01 4.34
CA TYR A 24 23.67 -4.14 3.92
C TYR A 24 24.26 -3.99 2.51
N LEU A 25 23.89 -2.94 1.75
CA LEU A 25 24.24 -2.75 0.35
C LEU A 25 24.86 -1.35 0.13
N PRO A 26 26.13 -1.14 0.55
CA PRO A 26 26.74 0.19 0.54
C PRO A 26 26.95 0.78 -0.86
N ASP A 27 27.04 -0.09 -1.88
CA ASP A 27 27.29 0.33 -3.27
C ASP A 27 26.01 0.77 -4.02
N VAL A 28 24.83 0.63 -3.41
CA VAL A 28 23.57 1.00 -4.05
C VAL A 28 23.36 2.51 -3.98
N PRO A 29 23.17 3.19 -5.13
CA PRO A 29 22.91 4.62 -5.15
C PRO A 29 21.67 5.03 -4.34
N PRO A 30 21.71 6.15 -3.59
CA PRO A 30 20.58 6.62 -2.79
C PRO A 30 19.28 6.83 -3.59
N GLU A 31 19.40 7.19 -4.87
CA GLU A 31 18.27 7.35 -5.78
C GLU A 31 17.48 6.05 -6.00
N ILE A 32 18.14 4.89 -6.03
CA ILE A 32 17.48 3.59 -6.16
C ILE A 32 16.69 3.28 -4.89
N ILE A 33 17.27 3.54 -3.73
CA ILE A 33 16.61 3.35 -2.43
C ILE A 33 15.38 4.26 -2.33
N ASN A 34 15.52 5.53 -2.69
CA ASN A 34 14.41 6.49 -2.70
C ASN A 34 13.30 6.09 -3.67
N LYS A 35 13.65 5.55 -4.84
CA LYS A 35 12.69 4.99 -5.79
C LYS A 35 11.95 3.80 -5.20
N LEU A 36 12.65 2.87 -4.53
CA LEU A 36 12.03 1.69 -3.89
C LEU A 36 11.07 2.06 -2.76
N LYS A 37 11.27 3.20 -2.09
CA LYS A 37 10.36 3.67 -1.03
C LYS A 37 9.04 4.24 -1.53
N LYS A 38 8.89 4.48 -2.83
CA LYS A 38 7.68 5.09 -3.42
C LYS A 38 7.04 4.13 -4.42
N PRO A 39 5.72 3.90 -4.34
CA PRO A 39 5.05 3.13 -5.37
C PRO A 39 5.05 3.86 -6.71
N HIS A 40 5.22 3.13 -7.81
CA HIS A 40 5.18 3.72 -9.15
C HIS A 40 3.80 4.28 -9.53
N ARG A 41 2.72 3.64 -9.06
CA ARG A 41 1.35 4.09 -9.37
C ARG A 41 0.38 3.77 -8.25
N GLU A 42 -0.49 4.73 -7.97
CA GLU A 42 -1.61 4.59 -7.05
C GLU A 42 -2.89 5.02 -7.77
N LEU A 43 -3.91 4.17 -7.73
CA LEU A 43 -5.21 4.46 -8.32
C LEU A 43 -6.28 4.33 -7.25
N THR A 44 -6.97 5.43 -6.97
CA THR A 44 -8.17 5.46 -6.13
C THR A 44 -9.38 5.64 -7.02
N VAL A 45 -10.35 4.74 -6.90
CA VAL A 45 -11.60 4.78 -7.65
C VAL A 45 -12.78 4.83 -6.69
N ASN A 46 -13.77 5.65 -7.02
CA ASN A 46 -15.09 5.57 -6.39
C ASN A 46 -16.03 4.88 -7.37
N PHE A 47 -16.63 3.77 -6.97
CA PHE A 47 -17.52 3.00 -7.82
C PHE A 47 -18.90 2.84 -7.17
N PRO A 48 -19.99 3.14 -7.90
CA PRO A 48 -21.34 2.97 -7.40
C PRO A 48 -21.79 1.51 -7.54
N VAL A 49 -22.52 1.01 -6.54
CA VAL A 49 -23.14 -0.31 -6.53
C VAL A 49 -24.61 -0.13 -6.16
N ARG A 50 -25.50 -0.73 -6.95
CA ARG A 50 -26.93 -0.81 -6.62
C ARG A 50 -27.14 -2.01 -5.70
N MET A 51 -27.60 -1.74 -4.49
CA MET A 51 -27.85 -2.76 -3.47
C MET A 51 -29.18 -3.48 -3.72
N ASP A 52 -29.38 -4.64 -3.09
CA ASP A 52 -30.59 -5.45 -3.23
C ASP A 52 -31.87 -4.70 -2.82
N ASN A 53 -31.77 -3.74 -1.90
CA ASN A 53 -32.88 -2.87 -1.48
C ASN A 53 -33.13 -1.69 -2.43
N GLY A 54 -32.49 -1.67 -3.61
CA GLY A 54 -32.61 -0.61 -4.62
C GLY A 54 -31.80 0.66 -4.32
N ARG A 55 -31.21 0.82 -3.13
CA ARG A 55 -30.39 2.00 -2.80
C ARG A 55 -29.04 1.95 -3.49
N LEU A 56 -28.54 3.11 -3.91
CA LEU A 56 -27.18 3.26 -4.41
C LEU A 56 -26.20 3.43 -3.24
N ARG A 57 -25.10 2.68 -3.24
CA ARG A 57 -23.96 2.90 -2.35
C ARG A 57 -22.70 3.14 -3.17
N ILE A 58 -21.90 4.12 -2.77
CA ILE A 58 -20.61 4.39 -3.39
C ILE A 58 -19.54 3.79 -2.48
N PHE A 59 -18.63 3.02 -3.09
CA PHE A 59 -17.48 2.44 -2.41
C PHE A 59 -16.19 3.02 -2.97
N THR A 60 -15.19 3.16 -2.11
CA THR A 60 -13.84 3.56 -2.49
C THR A 60 -12.96 2.31 -2.60
N GLY A 61 -12.28 2.17 -3.74
CA GLY A 61 -11.30 1.11 -4.00
C GLY A 61 -9.93 1.71 -4.26
N HIS A 62 -8.88 1.00 -3.82
CA HIS A 62 -7.49 1.38 -4.05
C HIS A 62 -6.74 0.27 -4.78
N ARG A 63 -5.97 0.63 -5.80
CA ARG A 63 -4.99 -0.25 -6.45
C ARG A 63 -3.64 0.45 -6.45
N VAL A 64 -2.72 -0.06 -5.63
CA VAL A 64 -1.33 0.37 -5.63
C VAL A 64 -0.50 -0.63 -6.43
N GLN A 65 0.41 -0.10 -7.24
CA GLN A 65 1.39 -0.86 -7.99
C GLN A 65 2.76 -0.32 -7.59
N HIS A 66 3.40 -1.05 -6.66
CA HIS A 66 4.63 -0.58 -6.04
C HIS A 66 5.77 -0.52 -7.05
N SER A 67 6.00 -1.63 -7.77
CA SER A 67 7.01 -1.71 -8.83
C SER A 67 6.52 -2.58 -9.97
N PHE A 68 6.89 -2.20 -11.19
CA PHE A 68 6.73 -2.98 -12.41
C PHE A 68 8.07 -3.13 -13.16
N SER A 69 9.19 -2.90 -12.48
CA SER A 69 10.53 -2.98 -13.08
C SER A 69 10.88 -4.39 -13.57
N SER A 70 10.34 -5.42 -12.92
CA SER A 70 10.58 -6.83 -13.27
C SER A 70 9.44 -7.47 -14.07
N GLY A 71 8.49 -6.67 -14.58
CA GLY A 71 7.33 -7.16 -15.33
C GLY A 71 5.98 -6.73 -14.74
N PRO A 72 4.88 -7.41 -15.10
CA PRO A 72 3.54 -7.01 -14.70
C PRO A 72 3.33 -7.11 -13.18
N THR A 73 2.59 -6.16 -12.61
CA THR A 73 2.33 -6.13 -11.16
C THR A 73 1.43 -7.28 -10.73
N LYS A 74 1.79 -7.96 -9.63
CA LYS A 74 0.99 -9.01 -9.02
C LYS A 74 0.61 -8.61 -7.59
N GLY A 75 -0.66 -8.81 -7.23
CA GLY A 75 -1.16 -8.54 -5.88
C GLY A 75 -2.62 -8.91 -5.75
N GLY A 76 -3.04 -9.29 -4.55
CA GLY A 76 -4.41 -9.68 -4.24
C GLY A 76 -5.40 -8.51 -4.20
N ILE A 77 -6.64 -8.81 -3.83
CA ILE A 77 -7.71 -7.82 -3.56
C ILE A 77 -8.22 -8.11 -2.15
N ARG A 78 -8.40 -7.08 -1.34
CA ARG A 78 -8.91 -7.18 0.03
C ARG A 78 -10.21 -6.40 0.16
N TYR A 79 -11.22 -7.03 0.74
CA TYR A 79 -12.47 -6.38 1.14
C TYR A 79 -12.53 -6.31 2.66
N HIS A 80 -12.38 -5.10 3.21
CA HIS A 80 -12.49 -4.87 4.64
C HIS A 80 -12.94 -3.41 4.89
N PRO A 81 -13.83 -3.14 5.86
CA PRO A 81 -14.38 -1.79 6.09
C PRO A 81 -13.32 -0.75 6.50
N ASN A 82 -12.20 -1.19 7.08
CA ASN A 82 -11.12 -0.31 7.55
C ASN A 82 -9.93 -0.22 6.57
N VAL A 83 -10.07 -0.70 5.33
CA VAL A 83 -9.01 -0.53 4.32
C VAL A 83 -8.72 0.94 4.13
N ASN A 84 -7.44 1.29 4.17
CA ASN A 84 -6.96 2.64 3.86
C ASN A 84 -5.79 2.58 2.87
N LEU A 85 -5.48 3.70 2.24
CA LEU A 85 -4.45 3.78 1.20
C LEU A 85 -3.06 3.38 1.72
N ASP A 86 -2.71 3.76 2.94
CA ASP A 86 -1.39 3.45 3.52
C ASP A 86 -1.20 1.95 3.78
N GLU A 87 -2.25 1.27 4.24
CA GLU A 87 -2.25 -0.19 4.34
C GLU A 87 -2.04 -0.84 2.96
N ILE A 88 -2.69 -0.33 1.92
CA ILE A 88 -2.54 -0.88 0.56
C ILE A 88 -1.14 -0.57 -0.01
N ARG A 89 -0.56 0.59 0.29
CA ARG A 89 0.83 0.91 -0.08
C ARG A 89 1.83 -0.05 0.56
N ALA A 90 1.61 -0.41 1.82
CA ALA A 90 2.48 -1.34 2.54
C ALA A 90 2.40 -2.80 2.03
N LEU A 91 1.25 -3.19 1.46
CA LEU A 91 0.98 -4.55 0.98
C LEU A 91 1.33 -4.77 -0.51
N ALA A 92 1.52 -3.69 -1.27
CA ALA A 92 1.78 -3.73 -2.71
C ALA A 92 3.27 -3.92 -3.03
#